data_AF-A0A957U3A8-F1
#
_entry.id   AF-A0A957U3A8-F1
#
_cell.length_a   1.000
_cell.length_b   1.000
_cell.length_c   1.000
_cell.angle_alpha   90.00
_cell.angle_beta   90.00
_cell.angle_gamma   90.00
#
_symmetry.space_group_name_H-M   'P 1'
#
loop_
_entity.id
_entity.type
_entity.pdbx_description
1 polymer ?
#
loop_
_entity_poly.entity_id
_entity_poly.type
_entity_poly.pdbx_seq_one_letter_code
_entity_poly.pdbx_strand_id
1 'polypeptide(L)' 'ASTRSFVRVQKDERIIALELEIDTNYAKVIEYFEIFLDRMTMVRQAVEFLGCDFHLIVNGTMLT' A
#
# COMPACT_ATOMS: atom_id res chain seq x y z
N ALA A 1 -9.45 -4.18 -15.95
CA ALA A 1 -8.35 -4.34 -14.99
C ALA A 1 -8.94 -4.56 -13.60
N SER A 2 -8.64 -5.69 -12.95
CA SER A 2 -9.02 -5.88 -11.55
C SER A 2 -7.81 -5.48 -10.70
N THR A 3 -7.97 -4.43 -9.89
CA THR A 3 -6.92 -3.93 -9.02
C THR A 3 -7.47 -3.94 -7.60
N ARG A 4 -6.74 -4.57 -6.66
CA ARG A 4 -7.16 -4.66 -5.26
C ARG A 4 -6.16 -3.93 -4.38
N SER A 5 -6.68 -3.32 -3.32
CA SER A 5 -5.85 -2.68 -2.31
C SER A 5 -6.42 -2.91 -0.92
N PHE A 6 -5.58 -3.35 0.00
CA PHE A 6 -5.95 -3.72 1.36
C PHE A 6 -5.00 -3.06 2.37
N VAL A 7 -5.51 -2.70 3.55
CA VAL A 7 -4.69 -2.15 4.64
C VAL A 7 -4.59 -3.20 5.74
N ARG A 8 -3.37 -3.65 6.04
CA ARG A 8 -3.09 -4.57 7.15
C ARG A 8 -2.59 -3.78 8.35
N VAL A 9 -3.12 -4.08 9.53
CA VAL A 9 -2.67 -3.50 10.80
C VAL A 9 -2.10 -4.62 11.64
N GLN A 10 -0.80 -4.54 11.93
CA GLN A 10 -0.07 -5.49 12.75
C GLN A 10 0.30 -4.79 14.05
N LYS A 11 -0.59 -4.93 15.05
CA LYS A 11 -0.50 -4.20 16.31
C LYS A 11 0.80 -4.49 17.07
N ASP A 12 1.17 -5.76 17.16
CA ASP A 12 2.31 -6.19 17.97
C ASP A 12 3.65 -5.71 17.39
N GLU A 13 3.73 -5.66 16.06
CA GLU A 13 4.90 -5.19 15.32
C GLU A 13 4.88 -3.67 15.08
N ARG A 14 3.79 -2.99 15.45
CA ARG A 14 3.52 -1.58 15.12
C ARG A 14 3.66 -1.27 13.63
N ILE A 15 3.20 -2.17 12.77
CA ILE A 15 3.24 -1.99 11.31
C ILE A 15 1.84 -1.73 10.78
N ILE A 16 1.73 -0.75 9.89
CA ILE A 16 0.57 -0.60 9.00
C ILE A 16 1.07 -0.79 7.57
N ALA A 17 0.56 -1.83 6.90
CA ALA A 17 0.95 -2.15 5.53
C ALA A 17 -0.17 -1.80 4.54
N LEU A 18 0.18 -1.15 3.44
CA LEU A 18 -0.69 -1.03 2.27
C LEU A 18 -0.30 -2.12 1.27
N GLU A 19 -1.22 -3.03 0.99
CA GLU A 19 -1.02 -4.16 0.08
C GLU A 19 -1.80 -3.91 -1.22
N LEU A 20 -1.11 -3.98 -2.36
CA LEU A 20 -1.63 -3.72 -3.69
C LEU A 20 -1.49 -4.97 -4.56
N GLU A 21 -2.57 -5.40 -5.19
CA GLU A 21 -2.57 -6.38 -6.26
C GLU A 21 -2.85 -5.67 -7.58
N ILE A 22 -1.86 -5.69 -8.48
CA ILE A 22 -1.85 -4.98 -9.75
C ILE A 22 -1.68 -5.98 -10.88
N ASP A 23 -2.66 -6.03 -11.78
CA ASP A 23 -2.55 -6.78 -13.04
C ASP A 23 -1.68 -6.02 -14.03
N THR A 24 -0.41 -6.41 -14.13
CA THR A 24 0.58 -5.76 -15.02
C THR A 24 0.38 -6.09 -16.50
N ASN A 25 -0.59 -6.93 -16.86
CA ASN A 25 -0.82 -7.30 -18.27
C ASN A 25 -1.61 -6.24 -19.05
N TYR A 26 -2.34 -5.34 -18.36
CA TYR A 26 -3.30 -4.43 -19.00
C TYR A 26 -2.96 -2.94 -18.90
N ALA A 27 -2.10 -2.51 -17.97
CA ALA A 27 -1.72 -1.10 -17.85
C ALA A 27 -0.29 -0.93 -17.32
N LYS A 28 0.29 0.25 -17.55
CA LYS A 28 1.63 0.55 -17.04
C LYS A 28 1.55 0.75 -15.53
N VAL A 29 2.54 0.24 -14.79
CA VAL A 29 2.65 0.39 -13.34
C VAL A 29 2.43 1.84 -12.86
N ILE A 30 2.85 2.82 -13.66
CA ILE A 30 2.69 4.26 -13.39
C ILE A 30 1.22 4.71 -13.28
N GLU A 31 0.31 4.18 -14.11
CA GLU A 31 -1.11 4.55 -14.14
C GLU A 31 -1.84 4.03 -12.89
N TYR A 32 -1.36 2.93 -12.31
CA TYR A 32 -1.89 2.39 -11.05
C TYR A 32 -1.43 3.18 -9.83
N PHE A 33 -0.22 3.74 -9.86
CA PHE A 33 0.27 4.58 -8.77
C PHE A 33 -0.61 5.82 -8.57
N GLU A 34 -1.16 6.42 -9.61
CA GLU A 34 -2.08 7.56 -9.48
C GLU A 34 -3.34 7.20 -8.68
N ILE A 35 -3.92 6.02 -8.92
CA ILE A 35 -5.12 5.54 -8.22
C ILE A 35 -4.84 5.28 -6.72
N PHE A 36 -3.63 4.82 -6.40
CA PHE A 36 -3.26 4.46 -5.03
C PHE A 36 -2.49 5.53 -4.28
N LEU A 37 -2.10 6.63 -4.92
CA LEU A 37 -1.32 7.71 -4.32
C LEU A 37 -2.05 8.32 -3.12
N ASP A 38 -3.36 8.57 -3.26
CA ASP A 38 -4.18 9.13 -2.19
C ASP A 38 -4.26 8.18 -0.99
N ARG A 39 -4.49 6.88 -1.25
CA ARG A 39 -4.51 5.85 -0.20
C ARG A 39 -3.15 5.73 0.48
N MET A 40 -2.06 5.77 -0.29
CA MET A 40 -0.70 5.72 0.25
C MET A 40 -0.43 6.93 1.15
N THR A 41 -0.85 8.12 0.73
CA THR A 41 -0.71 9.36 1.52
C THR A 41 -1.48 9.27 2.83
N MET A 42 -2.75 8.85 2.78
CA MET A 42 -3.56 8.66 3.98
C MET A 42 -2.95 7.65 4.96
N VAL A 43 -2.44 6.52 4.46
CA VAL A 43 -1.82 5.51 5.32
C VAL A 43 -0.52 6.04 5.94
N ARG A 44 0.33 6.76 5.18
CA ARG A 44 1.53 7.40 5.75
C ARG A 44 1.18 8.38 6.87
N GLN A 45 0.17 9.22 6.69
CA GLN A 45 -0.29 10.13 7.74
C GLN A 45 -0.79 9.40 8.99
N ALA A 46 -1.54 8.30 8.81
CA ALA A 46 -1.99 7.46 9.92
C ALA A 46 -0.82 6.80 10.65
N VAL A 47 0.19 6.33 9.90
CA VAL A 47 1.42 5.75 10.44
C VAL A 47 2.18 6.77 11.30
N GLU A 48 2.38 8.00 10.79
CA GLU A 48 3.02 9.08 11.53
C GLU A 48 2.24 9.44 12.81
N PHE A 49 0.92 9.56 12.70
CA PHE A 49 0.06 9.87 13.85
C PHE A 49 0.09 8.79 14.93
N LEU A 50 0.14 7.51 14.53
CA LEU A 50 0.09 6.36 15.44
C LEU A 50 1.48 5.91 15.93
N GLY A 51 2.56 6.47 15.37
CA GLY A 51 3.93 6.05 15.69
C GLY A 51 4.22 4.60 15.26
N CYS A 52 3.73 4.23 14.08
CA CYS A 52 3.93 2.93 13.44
C CYS A 52 5.00 2.99 12.34
N ASP A 53 5.35 1.84 11.79
CA ASP A 53 6.10 1.72 10.54
C ASP A 53 5.15 1.51 9.35
N PHE A 54 5.51 2.11 8.21
CA PHE A 54 4.75 1.97 6.97
C PHE A 54 5.42 0.95 6.04
N HIS A 55 4.68 -0.09 5.64
CA HIS A 55 5.15 -1.03 4.63
C HIS A 55 4.27 -0.95 3.37
N LEU A 56 4.88 -0.87 2.19
CA LEU A 56 4.17 -1.06 0.92
C LEU A 56 4.42 -2.48 0.41
N ILE A 57 3.36 -3.23 0.11
CA ILE A 57 3.45 -4.56 -0.48
C ILE A 57 2.78 -4.50 -1.85
N VAL A 58 3.50 -4.83 -2.92
CA VAL A 58 2.96 -4.83 -4.29
C VAL A 58 3.16 -6.22 -4.89
N ASN A 59 2.06 -6.87 -5.28
CA ASN A 59 2.07 -8.23 -5.82
C ASN A 59 2.89 -9.20 -4.93
N GLY A 60 2.73 -9.10 -3.62
CA GLY A 60 3.45 -9.91 -2.61
C GLY A 60 4.89 -9.49 -2.34
N THR A 61 5.43 -8.49 -3.05
CA THR A 61 6.79 -7.98 -2.84
C THR A 61 6.75 -6.77 -1.91
N MET A 62 7.50 -6.82 -0.81
CA MET A 62 7.64 -5.69 0.10
C MET A 62 8.63 -4.65 -0.48
N LEU A 63 8.19 -3.40 -0.52
CA LEU A 63 8.93 -2.20 -0.93
C LEU A 63 9.05 -1.32 0.32
N THR A 64 9.87 -1.75 1.27
CA THR A 64 10.19 -1.00 2.49
C THR A 64 11.22 0.09 2.20
#